data_AF-A0A6N8KSP8-F1
#
_entry.id   AF-A0A6N8KSP8-F1
#
_cell.length_a   1.000
_cell.length_b   1.000
_cell.length_c   1.000
_cell.angle_alpha   90.00
_cell.angle_beta   90.00
_cell.angle_gamma   90.00
#
_symmetry.space_group_name_H-M   'P 1'
#
loop_
_entity.id
_entity.type
_entity.pdbx_description
1 polymer ?
#
loop_
_entity_poly.entity_id
_entity_poly.type
_entity_poly.pdbx_seq_one_letter_code
_entity_poly.pdbx_strand_id
1 'polypeptide(L)'
;MKTLAKYVLICLCCLAFASYAYGQGTTTAEYYQYQRDQAFKKYMETTGSQGMAGSAKTNFNNSLDKKATDEFVELMIRRNQGNKVIETEEQKRAIRAQLEMDKLDAQIKLQNKLANEKALKEALSKVRTINLRNGEKFEGYFLQKSSSNIELIWGKLTYSSDAGSGYYQGYFGQHYGQSLKYGEGTEVLRDGTVYSGGWYEDFKHGFGMLKMSNGDVYVGNFKNGRYFGIGSLTHADGRVETGFWDSGEFTADTPPYHESYKYEDKGKKKLDNGRRLSGVGKIKYSDGDFIGEFKNYNRHGKGKFTWKDGSSYTGDYFYDNIHGKGILKWANGNKYEGEWANNGMHGKGKFTWLDGSVYIGDFENSKKHGKGKLIYANGSVDEGTWEYDTFKGK
;
A
#
# COMPACT_ATOMS: atom_id res chain seq x y z
N MET A 1 30.89 -5.15 -33.33
CA MET A 1 29.90 -6.09 -32.75
C MET A 1 29.49 -5.78 -31.31
N LYS A 2 30.39 -5.42 -30.38
CA LYS A 2 30.02 -5.11 -28.98
C LYS A 2 29.34 -3.74 -28.74
N THR A 3 29.50 -2.77 -29.64
CA THR A 3 28.81 -1.47 -29.55
C THR A 3 27.42 -1.49 -30.21
N LEU A 4 27.22 -2.33 -31.23
CA LEU A 4 25.92 -2.53 -31.89
C LEU A 4 24.92 -3.24 -30.97
N ALA A 5 25.38 -4.19 -30.16
CA ALA A 5 24.54 -4.91 -29.19
C ALA A 5 24.01 -3.98 -28.08
N LYS A 6 24.75 -2.94 -27.67
CA LYS A 6 24.28 -1.96 -26.69
C LYS A 6 23.19 -1.05 -27.25
N TYR A 7 23.28 -0.61 -28.50
CA TYR A 7 22.24 0.20 -29.13
C TYR A 7 21.00 -0.62 -29.49
N VAL A 8 21.15 -1.89 -29.88
CA VAL A 8 20.01 -2.81 -30.09
C VAL A 8 19.32 -3.12 -28.75
N LEU A 9 20.05 -3.26 -27.65
CA LEU A 9 19.45 -3.45 -26.32
C LEU A 9 18.73 -2.19 -25.81
N ILE A 10 19.27 -0.99 -26.06
CA ILE A 10 18.60 0.28 -25.73
C ILE A 10 17.36 0.49 -26.61
N CYS A 11 17.41 0.15 -27.90
CA CYS A 11 16.23 0.16 -28.78
C CYS A 11 15.21 -0.92 -28.37
N LEU A 12 15.63 -2.09 -27.90
CA LEU A 12 14.75 -3.14 -27.37
C LEU A 12 14.11 -2.74 -26.03
N CYS A 13 14.84 -2.00 -25.17
CA CYS A 13 14.30 -1.42 -23.95
C CYS A 13 13.27 -0.32 -24.23
N CYS A 14 13.49 0.52 -25.25
CA CYS A 14 12.52 1.53 -25.67
C CYS A 14 11.31 0.91 -26.40
N LEU A 15 11.51 -0.17 -27.16
CA LEU A 15 10.43 -0.93 -27.83
C LEU A 15 9.56 -1.70 -26.84
N ALA A 16 10.14 -2.27 -25.77
CA ALA A 16 9.41 -2.93 -24.70
C ALA A 16 8.64 -1.94 -23.80
N PHE A 17 9.11 -0.69 -23.69
CA PHE A 17 8.39 0.37 -22.98
C PHE A 17 7.18 0.91 -23.75
N ALA A 18 7.18 0.81 -25.08
CA ALA A 18 6.13 1.38 -25.92
C ALA A 18 5.02 0.39 -26.32
N SER A 19 5.26 -0.92 -26.24
CA SER A 19 4.26 -1.97 -26.56
C SER A 19 3.24 -2.23 -25.45
N TYR A 20 3.39 -1.63 -24.27
CA TYR A 20 2.41 -1.70 -23.17
C TYR A 20 1.41 -0.54 -23.17
N ALA A 21 1.66 0.50 -23.98
CA ALA A 21 0.79 1.66 -24.08
C ALA A 21 -0.01 1.61 -25.39
N TYR A 22 -1.19 1.00 -25.40
CA TYR A 22 -2.27 1.50 -26.25
C TYR A 22 -3.69 1.07 -25.84
N GLY A 23 -4.54 2.08 -25.71
CA GLY A 23 -5.96 2.07 -26.00
C GLY A 23 -6.54 3.42 -25.58
N GLN A 24 -6.84 4.42 -26.43
CA GLN A 24 -6.97 4.58 -27.88
C GLN A 24 -6.79 6.09 -28.20
N GLY A 25 -6.07 6.48 -29.28
CA GLY A 25 -6.18 7.82 -29.87
C GLY A 25 -4.94 8.37 -30.61
N THR A 26 -4.90 8.19 -31.93
CA THR A 26 -3.99 8.69 -33.01
C THR A 26 -3.02 9.87 -32.68
N THR A 27 -1.69 9.80 -32.91
CA THR A 27 -1.00 10.05 -34.22
C THR A 27 0.52 9.69 -34.18
N THR A 28 0.89 8.41 -34.01
CA THR A 28 2.32 7.97 -34.04
C THR A 28 2.56 6.63 -34.74
N ALA A 29 1.53 5.95 -35.25
CA ALA A 29 1.65 4.61 -35.84
C ALA A 29 2.49 4.56 -37.14
N GLU A 30 2.49 5.63 -37.93
CA GLU A 30 3.19 5.69 -39.23
C GLU A 30 4.73 5.77 -39.06
N TYR A 31 5.21 6.44 -38.02
CA TYR A 31 6.64 6.51 -37.68
C TYR A 31 7.18 5.15 -37.22
N TYR A 32 6.37 4.37 -36.49
CA TYR A 32 6.76 3.05 -35.98
C TYR A 32 6.70 1.94 -37.02
N GLN A 33 5.76 2.01 -37.97
CA GLN A 33 5.74 1.11 -39.14
C GLN A 33 7.05 1.26 -39.93
N TYR A 34 7.45 2.51 -40.18
CA TYR A 34 8.69 2.85 -40.88
C TYR A 34 9.95 2.30 -40.17
N GLN A 35 10.10 2.51 -38.85
CA GLN A 35 11.30 2.05 -38.12
C GLN A 35 11.41 0.51 -38.01
N ARG A 36 10.29 -0.20 -37.88
CA ARG A 36 10.29 -1.68 -37.91
C ARG A 36 10.68 -2.24 -39.27
N ASP A 37 10.17 -1.64 -40.34
CA ASP A 37 10.47 -2.08 -41.70
C ASP A 37 11.94 -1.81 -42.06
N GLN A 38 12.55 -0.75 -41.53
CA GLN A 38 13.99 -0.47 -41.65
C GLN A 38 14.86 -1.46 -40.87
N ALA A 39 14.47 -1.83 -39.65
CA ALA A 39 15.19 -2.81 -38.84
C ALA A 39 15.11 -4.23 -39.46
N PHE A 40 13.95 -4.60 -40.00
CA PHE A 40 13.77 -5.87 -40.71
C PHE A 40 14.53 -5.90 -42.04
N LYS A 41 14.53 -4.81 -42.83
CA LYS A 41 15.37 -4.68 -44.04
C LYS A 41 16.86 -4.86 -43.72
N LYS A 42 17.36 -4.16 -42.71
CA LYS A 42 18.77 -4.23 -42.32
C LYS A 42 19.18 -5.63 -41.84
N TYR A 43 18.28 -6.33 -41.13
CA TYR A 43 18.47 -7.73 -40.73
C TYR A 43 18.58 -8.67 -41.95
N MET A 44 17.69 -8.52 -42.94
CA MET A 44 17.71 -9.31 -44.18
C MET A 44 18.95 -9.02 -45.03
N GLU A 45 19.42 -7.77 -45.07
CA GLU A 45 20.66 -7.36 -45.75
C GLU A 45 21.92 -7.95 -45.08
N THR A 46 21.96 -8.01 -43.74
CA THR A 46 23.10 -8.58 -43.00
C THR A 46 23.16 -10.10 -42.95
N THR A 47 22.03 -10.80 -43.13
CA THR A 47 21.97 -12.27 -43.02
C THR A 47 21.96 -12.98 -44.37
N GLY A 48 22.03 -12.23 -45.49
CA GLY A 48 22.10 -12.78 -46.86
C GLY A 48 20.91 -13.65 -47.28
N SER A 49 19.83 -13.64 -46.50
CA SER A 49 18.75 -14.62 -46.61
C SER A 49 17.57 -14.06 -47.43
N GLN A 50 17.77 -13.83 -48.73
CA GLN A 50 16.63 -13.57 -49.62
C GLN A 50 15.92 -14.89 -49.94
N GLY A 51 14.85 -15.22 -49.20
CA GLY A 51 14.00 -16.33 -49.63
C GLY A 51 12.99 -16.95 -48.64
N MET A 52 12.97 -16.60 -47.35
CA MET A 52 12.03 -17.24 -46.40
C MET A 52 11.41 -16.24 -45.40
N ALA A 53 10.48 -15.40 -45.87
CA ALA A 53 9.92 -14.30 -45.08
C ALA A 53 8.75 -14.68 -44.15
N GLY A 54 8.11 -15.83 -44.36
CA GLY A 54 6.90 -16.22 -43.60
C GLY A 54 7.18 -16.89 -42.26
N SER A 55 7.88 -18.03 -42.26
CA SER A 55 8.10 -18.83 -41.04
C SER A 55 9.15 -18.23 -40.09
N ALA A 56 10.15 -17.51 -40.64
CA ALA A 56 11.19 -16.85 -39.86
C ALA A 56 10.65 -15.68 -39.02
N LYS A 57 9.65 -14.94 -39.54
CA LYS A 57 9.04 -13.79 -38.85
C LYS A 57 8.18 -14.23 -37.65
N THR A 58 7.47 -15.35 -37.80
CA THR A 58 6.65 -15.93 -36.72
C THR A 58 7.51 -16.58 -35.62
N ASN A 59 8.58 -17.29 -35.98
CA ASN A 59 9.50 -17.89 -35.01
C ASN A 59 10.35 -16.85 -34.26
N PHE A 60 10.74 -15.76 -34.92
CA PHE A 60 11.41 -14.63 -34.26
C PHE A 60 10.51 -14.00 -33.18
N ASN A 61 9.24 -13.75 -33.50
CA ASN A 61 8.27 -13.17 -32.56
C ASN A 61 7.97 -14.09 -31.36
N ASN A 62 7.81 -15.40 -31.57
CA ASN A 62 7.45 -16.34 -30.50
C ASN A 62 8.61 -16.68 -29.53
N SER A 63 9.86 -16.65 -29.99
CA SER A 63 11.02 -16.97 -29.12
C SER A 63 11.42 -15.81 -28.20
N LEU A 64 11.14 -14.57 -28.62
CA LEU A 64 11.37 -13.36 -27.84
C LEU A 64 10.40 -13.29 -26.64
N ASP A 65 9.16 -13.72 -26.81
CA ASP A 65 8.11 -13.52 -25.80
C ASP A 65 8.29 -14.42 -24.56
N LYS A 66 8.62 -15.71 -24.75
CA LYS A 66 8.74 -16.64 -23.61
C LYS A 66 10.06 -16.51 -22.86
N LYS A 67 11.17 -16.41 -23.60
CA LYS A 67 12.51 -16.37 -23.01
C LYS A 67 12.82 -15.02 -22.35
N ALA A 68 12.36 -13.91 -22.93
CA ALA A 68 12.51 -12.60 -22.30
C ALA A 68 11.62 -12.46 -21.07
N THR A 69 10.42 -13.07 -21.06
CA THR A 69 9.55 -13.09 -19.88
C THR A 69 10.17 -13.90 -18.75
N ASP A 70 10.73 -15.09 -19.03
CA ASP A 70 11.41 -15.91 -18.01
C ASP A 70 12.70 -15.25 -17.49
N GLU A 71 13.51 -14.63 -18.36
CA GLU A 71 14.73 -13.90 -17.95
C GLU A 71 14.41 -12.61 -17.18
N PHE A 72 13.34 -11.90 -17.54
CA PHE A 72 12.88 -10.70 -16.83
C PHE A 72 12.27 -11.04 -15.46
N VAL A 73 11.52 -12.15 -15.36
CA VAL A 73 11.01 -12.67 -14.09
C VAL A 73 12.17 -13.07 -13.17
N GLU A 74 13.18 -13.78 -13.68
CA GLU A 74 14.42 -14.10 -12.93
C GLU A 74 15.17 -12.83 -12.47
N LEU A 75 15.28 -11.81 -13.32
CA LEU A 75 15.93 -10.53 -12.99
C LEU A 75 15.17 -9.72 -11.94
N MET A 76 13.84 -9.64 -12.04
CA MET A 76 13.00 -8.93 -11.09
C MET A 76 12.96 -9.64 -9.73
N ILE A 77 12.96 -10.97 -9.73
CA ILE A 77 13.07 -11.80 -8.52
C ILE A 77 14.42 -11.58 -7.82
N ARG A 78 15.53 -11.60 -8.56
CA ARG A 78 16.88 -11.37 -8.00
C ARG A 78 17.03 -9.95 -7.42
N ARG A 79 16.38 -8.96 -8.04
CA ARG A 79 16.48 -7.55 -7.63
C ARG A 79 15.61 -7.22 -6.40
N ASN A 80 14.48 -7.89 -6.21
CA ASN A 80 13.55 -7.57 -5.11
C ASN A 80 13.85 -8.27 -3.77
N GLN A 81 14.71 -9.29 -3.71
CA GLN A 81 14.85 -10.11 -2.49
C GLN A 81 16.29 -10.37 -2.03
N GLY A 82 17.28 -9.56 -2.44
CA GLY A 82 18.63 -9.61 -1.89
C GLY A 82 19.19 -11.03 -1.76
N ASN A 83 19.43 -11.71 -2.89
CA ASN A 83 20.12 -13.00 -2.96
C ASN A 83 19.57 -14.16 -2.07
N LYS A 84 18.27 -14.22 -1.78
CA LYS A 84 17.67 -15.49 -1.29
C LYS A 84 17.33 -16.41 -2.47
N VAL A 85 17.95 -17.59 -2.50
CA VAL A 85 17.72 -18.64 -3.50
C VAL A 85 16.31 -19.20 -3.33
N ILE A 86 15.51 -19.19 -4.40
CA ILE A 86 14.20 -19.86 -4.44
C ILE A 86 14.46 -21.35 -4.68
N GLU A 87 14.06 -22.20 -3.75
CA GLU A 87 14.44 -23.62 -3.76
C GLU A 87 13.33 -24.55 -4.28
N THR A 88 12.06 -24.11 -4.36
CA THR A 88 10.94 -25.00 -4.74
C THR A 88 10.05 -24.45 -5.86
N GLU A 89 9.51 -25.36 -6.69
CA GLU A 89 8.57 -25.03 -7.77
C GLU A 89 7.24 -24.45 -7.24
N GLU A 90 6.87 -24.77 -6.01
CA GLU A 90 5.68 -24.23 -5.35
C GLU A 90 5.86 -22.74 -5.00
N GLN A 91 7.07 -22.34 -4.57
CA GLN A 91 7.42 -20.92 -4.38
C GLN A 91 7.42 -20.15 -5.69
N LYS A 92 7.97 -20.73 -6.77
CA LYS A 92 7.94 -20.12 -8.11
C LYS A 92 6.52 -19.93 -8.63
N ARG A 93 5.64 -20.93 -8.42
CA ARG A 93 4.23 -20.84 -8.82
C ARG A 93 3.48 -19.77 -8.02
N ALA A 94 3.72 -19.67 -6.71
CA ALA A 94 3.14 -18.63 -5.87
C ALA A 94 3.61 -17.23 -6.30
N ILE A 95 4.89 -17.06 -6.62
CA ILE A 95 5.44 -15.78 -7.10
C ILE A 95 4.88 -15.41 -8.47
N ARG A 96 4.75 -16.36 -9.41
CA ARG A 96 4.09 -16.12 -10.71
C ARG A 96 2.64 -15.70 -10.54
N ALA A 97 1.89 -16.39 -9.67
CA ALA A 97 0.52 -16.02 -9.36
C ALA A 97 0.44 -14.62 -8.74
N GLN A 98 1.36 -14.26 -7.85
CA GLN A 98 1.42 -12.91 -7.28
C GLN A 98 1.74 -11.85 -8.33
N LEU A 99 2.69 -12.12 -9.24
CA LEU A 99 3.02 -11.19 -10.32
C LEU A 99 1.84 -10.95 -11.26
N GLU A 100 1.06 -11.98 -11.57
CA GLU A 100 -0.16 -11.83 -12.36
C GLU A 100 -1.27 -11.11 -11.59
N MET A 101 -1.41 -11.35 -10.29
CA MET A 101 -2.31 -10.58 -9.43
C MET A 101 -1.89 -9.12 -9.30
N ASP A 102 -0.59 -8.84 -9.16
CA ASP A 102 -0.03 -7.49 -9.08
C ASP A 102 -0.20 -6.74 -10.42
N LYS A 103 -0.06 -7.43 -11.56
CA LYS A 103 -0.37 -6.88 -12.89
C LYS A 103 -1.84 -6.52 -13.03
N LEU A 104 -2.73 -7.43 -12.62
CA LEU A 104 -4.17 -7.21 -12.69
C LEU A 104 -4.59 -6.08 -11.73
N ASP A 105 -4.03 -6.06 -10.53
CA ASP A 105 -4.24 -4.99 -9.54
C ASP A 105 -3.71 -3.65 -10.06
N ALA A 106 -2.55 -3.62 -10.73
CA ALA A 106 -2.04 -2.42 -11.39
C ALA A 106 -2.94 -1.93 -12.53
N GLN A 107 -3.49 -2.85 -13.34
CA GLN A 107 -4.44 -2.50 -14.41
C GLN A 107 -5.76 -1.97 -13.84
N ILE A 108 -6.30 -2.61 -12.81
CA ILE A 108 -7.49 -2.17 -12.10
C ILE A 108 -7.23 -0.81 -11.44
N LYS A 109 -6.08 -0.63 -10.77
CA LYS A 109 -5.66 0.64 -10.19
C LYS A 109 -5.51 1.73 -11.24
N LEU A 110 -4.99 1.43 -12.42
CA LEU A 110 -4.84 2.40 -13.52
C LEU A 110 -6.19 2.78 -14.13
N GLN A 111 -7.07 1.80 -14.38
CA GLN A 111 -8.44 2.06 -14.84
C GLN A 111 -9.22 2.86 -13.81
N ASN A 112 -9.11 2.48 -12.53
CA ASN A 112 -9.68 3.22 -11.42
C ASN A 112 -9.06 4.61 -11.30
N LYS A 113 -7.75 4.79 -11.50
CA LYS A 113 -7.10 6.10 -11.47
C LYS A 113 -7.59 7.00 -12.59
N LEU A 114 -7.73 6.50 -13.83
CA LEU A 114 -8.25 7.24 -14.97
C LEU A 114 -9.73 7.60 -14.81
N ALA A 115 -10.56 6.66 -14.36
CA ALA A 115 -11.96 6.90 -14.04
C ALA A 115 -12.11 7.88 -12.86
N ASN A 116 -11.30 7.69 -11.82
CA ASN A 116 -11.24 8.56 -10.65
C ASN A 116 -10.68 9.92 -10.98
N GLU A 117 -9.78 10.13 -11.95
CA GLU A 117 -9.24 11.47 -12.21
C GLU A 117 -10.28 12.37 -12.89
N LYS A 118 -11.08 11.81 -13.80
CA LYS A 118 -12.25 12.48 -14.37
C LYS A 118 -13.33 12.71 -13.31
N ALA A 119 -13.67 11.66 -12.55
CA ALA A 119 -14.65 11.74 -11.47
C ALA A 119 -14.19 12.63 -10.30
N LEU A 120 -12.88 12.74 -10.04
CA LEU A 120 -12.28 13.57 -8.99
C LEU A 120 -12.25 15.03 -9.44
N LYS A 121 -11.99 15.35 -10.71
CA LYS A 121 -12.16 16.72 -11.22
C LYS A 121 -13.62 17.16 -11.15
N GLU A 122 -14.55 16.27 -11.48
CA GLU A 122 -15.99 16.53 -11.39
C GLU A 122 -16.51 16.51 -9.94
N ALA A 123 -15.92 15.72 -9.06
CA ALA A 123 -16.22 15.70 -7.64
C ALA A 123 -15.65 16.97 -7.02
N LEU A 124 -14.38 17.30 -7.20
CA LEU A 124 -13.71 18.48 -6.62
C LEU A 124 -14.44 19.80 -6.94
N SER A 125 -15.04 19.92 -8.13
CA SER A 125 -15.88 21.08 -8.48
C SER A 125 -17.22 21.15 -7.70
N LYS A 126 -17.60 20.06 -7.04
CA LYS A 126 -18.77 19.89 -6.16
C LYS A 126 -18.43 19.90 -4.67
N VAL A 127 -17.16 20.05 -4.26
CA VAL A 127 -16.84 20.32 -2.84
C VAL A 127 -17.57 21.59 -2.44
N ARG A 128 -18.41 21.50 -1.41
CA ARG A 128 -19.16 22.64 -0.89
C ARG A 128 -19.07 22.67 0.62
N THR A 129 -19.25 23.86 1.18
CA THR A 129 -19.41 24.06 2.61
C THR A 129 -20.88 24.20 2.95
N ILE A 130 -21.33 23.52 4.01
CA ILE A 130 -22.67 23.67 4.59
C ILE A 130 -22.57 23.79 6.10
N ASN A 131 -23.52 24.52 6.68
CA ASN A 131 -23.75 24.51 8.12
C ASN A 131 -24.88 23.51 8.41
N LEU A 132 -24.63 22.59 9.33
CA LEU A 132 -25.60 21.63 9.80
C LEU A 132 -26.47 22.26 10.90
N ARG A 133 -27.64 21.67 11.15
CA ARG A 133 -28.66 22.23 12.08
C ARG A 133 -28.17 22.36 13.52
N ASN A 134 -27.20 21.56 13.91
CA ASN A 134 -26.57 21.55 15.23
C ASN A 134 -25.40 22.56 15.36
N GLY A 135 -25.19 23.42 14.36
CA GLY A 135 -24.10 24.41 14.35
C GLY A 135 -22.75 23.86 13.87
N GLU A 136 -22.68 22.58 13.51
CA GLU A 136 -21.48 21.99 12.91
C GLU A 136 -21.29 22.47 11.47
N LYS A 137 -20.03 22.50 11.04
CA LYS A 137 -19.66 22.89 9.68
C LYS A 137 -19.13 21.67 8.93
N PHE A 138 -19.73 21.36 7.80
CA PHE A 138 -19.24 20.31 6.90
C PHE A 138 -18.66 20.92 5.62
N GLU A 139 -17.46 20.47 5.25
CA GLU A 139 -16.80 20.81 3.99
C GLU A 139 -16.47 19.52 3.24
N GLY A 140 -17.13 19.29 2.10
CA GLY A 140 -16.90 18.06 1.34
C GLY A 140 -17.95 17.76 0.30
N TYR A 141 -18.07 16.47 -0.01
CA TYR A 141 -19.07 15.89 -0.89
C TYR A 141 -20.27 15.41 -0.09
N PHE A 142 -21.45 15.88 -0.51
CA PHE A 142 -22.73 15.48 0.06
C PHE A 142 -23.80 15.44 -1.04
N LEU A 143 -24.85 14.67 -0.82
CA LEU A 143 -26.05 14.66 -1.65
C LEU A 143 -27.17 15.37 -0.90
N GLN A 144 -27.68 16.45 -1.49
CA GLN A 144 -28.83 17.16 -0.96
C GLN A 144 -30.10 16.57 -1.60
N LYS A 145 -30.83 15.73 -0.86
CA LYS A 145 -32.10 15.15 -1.30
C LYS A 145 -33.28 16.11 -1.08
N SER A 146 -33.18 16.98 -0.08
CA SER A 146 -34.11 18.09 0.16
C SER A 146 -33.41 19.19 0.98
N SER A 147 -34.13 20.27 1.31
CA SER A 147 -33.63 21.31 2.24
C SER A 147 -33.34 20.77 3.65
N SER A 148 -33.93 19.64 4.03
CA SER A 148 -33.79 19.01 5.36
C SER A 148 -33.04 17.68 5.36
N ASN A 149 -32.83 17.08 4.19
CA ASN A 149 -32.18 15.79 4.03
C ASN A 149 -30.88 15.94 3.23
N ILE A 150 -29.76 15.88 3.95
CA ILE A 150 -28.41 15.98 3.41
C ILE A 150 -27.65 14.73 3.81
N GLU A 151 -27.13 14.02 2.81
CA GLU A 151 -26.33 12.83 2.99
C GLU A 151 -24.86 13.18 2.80
N LEU A 152 -24.07 13.11 3.87
CA LEU A 152 -22.63 13.28 3.80
C LEU A 152 -22.01 12.04 3.15
N ILE A 153 -20.99 12.22 2.31
CA ILE A 153 -20.28 11.10 1.64
C ILE A 153 -18.83 11.08 2.06
N TRP A 154 -18.13 12.21 1.89
CA TRP A 154 -16.73 12.35 2.26
C TRP A 154 -16.41 13.82 2.48
N GLY A 155 -15.71 14.13 3.56
CA GLY A 155 -15.34 15.50 3.84
C GLY A 155 -14.85 15.69 5.26
N LYS A 156 -14.71 16.96 5.63
CA LYS A 156 -14.34 17.41 6.97
C LYS A 156 -15.57 17.95 7.68
N LEU A 157 -16.01 17.26 8.72
CA LEU A 157 -16.99 17.72 9.69
C LEU A 157 -16.26 18.37 10.86
N THR A 158 -16.47 19.66 11.06
CA THR A 158 -15.90 20.44 12.16
C THR A 158 -16.99 20.78 13.15
N TYR A 159 -16.74 20.55 14.44
CA TYR A 159 -17.65 20.86 15.53
C TYR A 159 -16.93 21.72 16.56
N SER A 160 -17.66 22.68 17.14
CA SER A 160 -17.13 23.65 18.10
C SER A 160 -18.14 23.89 19.22
N SER A 161 -17.64 24.05 20.44
CA SER A 161 -18.40 24.40 21.64
C SER A 161 -17.59 25.35 22.51
N ASP A 162 -18.18 25.89 23.57
CA ASP A 162 -17.47 26.73 24.56
C ASP A 162 -16.27 26.01 25.19
N ALA A 163 -16.27 24.67 25.18
CA ALA A 163 -15.20 23.82 25.70
C ALA A 163 -14.13 23.43 24.65
N GLY A 164 -14.16 24.01 23.44
CA GLY A 164 -13.18 23.78 22.37
C GLY A 164 -13.77 23.18 21.09
N SER A 165 -12.89 22.92 20.12
CA SER A 165 -13.25 22.44 18.78
C SER A 165 -12.55 21.12 18.42
N GLY A 166 -13.19 20.32 17.59
CA GLY A 166 -12.63 19.10 17.01
C GLY A 166 -13.10 18.91 15.57
N TYR A 167 -12.61 17.87 14.91
CA TYR A 167 -13.08 17.52 13.58
C TYR A 167 -12.97 16.03 13.30
N TYR A 168 -13.83 15.56 12.40
CA TYR A 168 -13.66 14.31 11.67
C TYR A 168 -13.43 14.61 10.20
N GLN A 169 -12.48 13.93 9.58
CA GLN A 169 -12.23 13.99 8.14
C GLN A 169 -12.16 12.57 7.58
N GLY A 170 -13.12 12.19 6.75
CA GLY A 170 -13.22 10.83 6.23
C GLY A 170 -14.53 10.58 5.51
N TYR A 171 -14.83 9.30 5.30
CA TYR A 171 -16.07 8.87 4.67
C TYR A 171 -17.25 8.83 5.64
N PHE A 172 -18.44 8.94 5.09
CA PHE A 172 -19.71 8.83 5.77
C PHE A 172 -20.61 7.81 5.05
N GLY A 173 -21.37 7.04 5.83
CA GLY A 173 -22.37 6.10 5.35
C GLY A 173 -23.76 6.49 5.86
N GLN A 174 -24.80 6.08 5.14
CA GLN A 174 -26.19 6.28 5.56
C GLN A 174 -26.66 5.13 6.43
N HIS A 175 -27.19 5.46 7.61
CA HIS A 175 -27.85 4.51 8.49
C HIS A 175 -29.09 5.16 9.10
N TYR A 176 -30.27 4.60 8.83
CA TYR A 176 -31.58 5.15 9.24
C TYR A 176 -31.76 6.67 8.97
N GLY A 177 -31.27 7.16 7.84
CA GLY A 177 -31.38 8.57 7.44
C GLY A 177 -30.42 9.52 8.16
N GLN A 178 -29.44 8.99 8.89
CA GLN A 178 -28.34 9.74 9.49
C GLN A 178 -27.03 9.43 8.75
N SER A 179 -26.19 10.46 8.62
CA SER A 179 -24.84 10.30 8.07
C SER A 179 -23.88 9.97 9.21
N LEU A 180 -23.46 8.71 9.30
CA LEU A 180 -22.51 8.22 10.31
C LEU A 180 -21.11 8.06 9.71
N LYS A 181 -20.06 8.18 10.52
CA LYS A 181 -18.68 7.92 10.09
C LYS A 181 -18.54 6.47 9.63
N TYR A 182 -17.88 6.28 8.51
CA TYR A 182 -17.72 4.98 7.87
C TYR A 182 -16.38 4.91 7.12
N GLY A 183 -15.89 3.70 6.84
CA GLY A 183 -14.67 3.52 6.05
C GLY A 183 -13.44 4.15 6.70
N GLU A 184 -12.55 4.75 5.92
CA GLU A 184 -11.34 5.38 6.47
C GLU A 184 -11.61 6.84 6.89
N GLY A 185 -11.05 7.22 8.03
CA GLY A 185 -11.15 8.60 8.51
C GLY A 185 -10.21 8.93 9.66
N THR A 186 -9.94 10.22 9.81
CA THR A 186 -9.19 10.78 10.93
C THR A 186 -10.12 11.64 11.79
N GLU A 187 -10.13 11.39 13.09
CA GLU A 187 -10.79 12.26 14.06
C GLU A 187 -9.75 12.91 14.98
N VAL A 188 -9.91 14.22 15.21
CA VAL A 188 -9.20 14.97 16.24
C VAL A 188 -10.24 15.47 17.24
N LEU A 189 -10.16 14.95 18.45
CA LEU A 189 -11.00 15.33 19.57
C LEU A 189 -10.46 16.60 20.26
N ARG A 190 -11.35 17.25 21.01
CA ARG A 190 -11.07 18.50 21.73
C ARG A 190 -9.91 18.41 22.72
N ASP A 191 -9.68 17.25 23.31
CA ASP A 191 -8.62 17.02 24.29
C ASP A 191 -7.26 16.78 23.63
N GLY A 192 -7.21 16.81 22.29
CA GLY A 192 -6.01 16.49 21.51
C GLY A 192 -5.86 15.01 21.17
N THR A 193 -6.81 14.15 21.59
CA THR A 193 -6.84 12.74 21.17
C THR A 193 -7.08 12.66 19.67
N VAL A 194 -6.26 11.88 18.96
CA VAL A 194 -6.34 11.69 17.50
C VAL A 194 -6.52 10.22 17.18
N TYR A 195 -7.54 9.89 16.40
CA TYR A 195 -7.69 8.58 15.78
C TYR A 195 -7.53 8.67 14.27
N SER A 196 -6.82 7.73 13.66
CA SER A 196 -6.71 7.55 12.21
C SER A 196 -6.88 6.08 11.89
N GLY A 197 -7.87 5.73 11.07
CA GLY A 197 -8.12 4.35 10.67
C GLY A 197 -9.56 4.12 10.25
N GLY A 198 -9.99 2.86 10.36
CA GLY A 198 -11.31 2.45 9.94
C GLY A 198 -12.44 2.85 10.92
N TRP A 199 -13.63 3.03 10.36
CA TRP A 199 -14.88 3.41 11.01
C TRP A 199 -16.03 2.57 10.47
N TYR A 200 -16.97 2.25 11.35
CA TYR A 200 -18.24 1.62 11.01
C TYR A 200 -19.31 2.16 11.95
N GLU A 201 -20.28 2.89 11.40
CA GLU A 201 -21.42 3.45 12.16
C GLU A 201 -20.98 4.25 13.40
N ASP A 202 -20.09 5.23 13.21
CA ASP A 202 -19.49 6.07 14.27
C ASP A 202 -18.55 5.35 15.26
N PHE A 203 -18.37 4.04 15.14
CA PHE A 203 -17.39 3.31 15.93
C PHE A 203 -16.07 3.13 15.19
N LYS A 204 -14.95 3.31 15.90
CA LYS A 204 -13.63 2.86 15.44
C LYS A 204 -13.70 1.37 15.14
N HIS A 205 -13.32 0.96 13.94
CA HIS A 205 -13.46 -0.42 13.47
C HIS A 205 -12.36 -0.79 12.49
N GLY A 206 -11.86 -2.02 12.54
CA GLY A 206 -10.75 -2.46 11.69
C GLY A 206 -9.41 -1.89 12.18
N PHE A 207 -8.45 -1.77 11.28
CA PHE A 207 -7.09 -1.33 11.65
C PHE A 207 -7.03 0.19 11.81
N GLY A 208 -6.31 0.65 12.85
CA GLY A 208 -6.11 2.07 13.08
C GLY A 208 -5.05 2.38 14.13
N MET A 209 -4.83 3.68 14.30
CA MET A 209 -3.97 4.26 15.33
C MET A 209 -4.78 5.26 16.16
N LEU A 210 -4.66 5.16 17.48
CA LEU A 210 -5.21 6.12 18.44
C LEU A 210 -4.05 6.72 19.25
N LYS A 211 -3.82 8.03 19.10
CA LYS A 211 -2.95 8.82 19.98
C LYS A 211 -3.83 9.53 21.00
N MET A 212 -3.70 9.18 22.27
CA MET A 212 -4.47 9.76 23.36
C MET A 212 -3.82 11.06 23.85
N SER A 213 -4.63 11.92 24.47
CA SER A 213 -4.21 13.21 25.03
C SER A 213 -3.18 13.08 26.16
N ASN A 214 -3.18 11.95 26.89
CA ASN A 214 -2.18 11.62 27.90
C ASN A 214 -0.81 11.22 27.32
N GLY A 215 -0.68 11.09 26.00
CA GLY A 215 0.54 10.69 25.31
C GLY A 215 0.58 9.22 24.89
N ASP A 216 -0.36 8.39 25.35
CA ASP A 216 -0.41 6.98 24.98
C ASP A 216 -0.77 6.81 23.50
N VAL A 217 -0.24 5.76 22.88
CA VAL A 217 -0.48 5.45 21.47
C VAL A 217 -0.81 3.99 21.29
N TYR A 218 -2.05 3.70 20.89
CA TYR A 218 -2.45 2.37 20.43
C TYR A 218 -2.36 2.27 18.91
N VAL A 219 -1.80 1.16 18.42
CA VAL A 219 -1.81 0.77 17.00
C VAL A 219 -2.24 -0.68 16.91
N GLY A 220 -3.35 -0.94 16.22
CA GLY A 220 -3.89 -2.30 16.13
C GLY A 220 -5.28 -2.32 15.54
N ASN A 221 -5.99 -3.43 15.73
CA ASN A 221 -7.37 -3.52 15.29
C ASN A 221 -8.33 -2.99 16.37
N PHE A 222 -9.48 -2.55 15.90
CA PHE A 222 -10.61 -2.05 16.66
C PHE A 222 -11.87 -2.81 16.27
N LYS A 223 -12.75 -3.03 17.24
CA LYS A 223 -14.10 -3.54 16.99
C LYS A 223 -15.05 -2.76 17.89
N ASN A 224 -16.01 -2.08 17.28
CA ASN A 224 -17.04 -1.28 17.98
C ASN A 224 -16.43 -0.29 18.99
N GLY A 225 -15.37 0.42 18.58
CA GLY A 225 -14.72 1.45 19.39
C GLY A 225 -13.64 0.93 20.35
N ARG A 226 -13.52 -0.39 20.53
CA ARG A 226 -12.60 -1.02 21.51
C ARG A 226 -11.41 -1.67 20.83
N TYR A 227 -10.26 -1.72 21.52
CA TYR A 227 -9.10 -2.48 21.08
C TYR A 227 -9.47 -3.95 20.90
N PHE A 228 -9.05 -4.54 19.79
CA PHE A 228 -9.39 -5.91 19.43
C PHE A 228 -8.27 -6.56 18.64
N GLY A 229 -8.11 -7.88 18.76
CA GLY A 229 -7.13 -8.66 18.00
C GLY A 229 -5.69 -8.27 18.34
N ILE A 230 -4.80 -8.42 17.36
CA ILE A 230 -3.39 -8.04 17.55
C ILE A 230 -3.25 -6.52 17.56
N GLY A 231 -2.58 -6.01 18.58
CA GLY A 231 -2.35 -4.57 18.76
C GLY A 231 -1.19 -4.27 19.71
N SER A 232 -0.77 -3.01 19.70
CA SER A 232 0.31 -2.50 20.54
C SER A 232 -0.10 -1.18 21.18
N LEU A 233 0.04 -1.10 22.50
CA LEU A 233 -0.10 0.12 23.27
C LEU A 233 1.29 0.59 23.71
N THR A 234 1.70 1.77 23.26
CA THR A 234 2.88 2.47 23.77
C THR A 234 2.42 3.53 24.76
N HIS A 235 2.79 3.38 26.02
CA HIS A 235 2.49 4.34 27.07
C HIS A 235 3.38 5.57 26.94
N ALA A 236 2.92 6.70 27.49
CA ALA A 236 3.65 7.97 27.46
C ALA A 236 5.05 7.87 28.12
N ASP A 237 5.22 6.95 29.08
CA ASP A 237 6.49 6.64 29.76
C ASP A 237 7.45 5.79 28.90
N GLY A 238 7.04 5.39 27.69
CA GLY A 238 7.81 4.54 26.77
C GLY A 238 7.59 3.04 26.95
N ARG A 239 6.83 2.59 27.96
CA ARG A 239 6.47 1.19 28.14
C ARG A 239 5.61 0.71 26.97
N VAL A 240 5.87 -0.50 26.48
CA VAL A 240 5.13 -1.06 25.33
C VAL A 240 4.48 -2.37 25.72
N GLU A 241 3.17 -2.42 25.57
CA GLU A 241 2.38 -3.65 25.61
C GLU A 241 2.07 -4.09 24.19
N THR A 242 2.28 -5.36 23.88
CA THR A 242 2.06 -5.93 22.56
C THR A 242 1.51 -7.33 22.73
N GLY A 243 0.36 -7.58 22.13
CA GLY A 243 -0.38 -8.81 22.40
C GLY A 243 -1.73 -8.82 21.72
N PHE A 244 -2.57 -9.72 22.21
CA PHE A 244 -3.96 -9.82 21.82
C PHE A 244 -4.81 -8.92 22.73
N TRP A 245 -5.82 -8.30 22.15
CA TRP A 245 -6.78 -7.45 22.82
C TRP A 245 -8.16 -8.03 22.59
N ASP A 246 -8.96 -8.14 23.64
CA ASP A 246 -10.37 -8.47 23.50
C ASP A 246 -11.19 -7.41 24.23
N SER A 247 -12.11 -6.79 23.49
CA SER A 247 -13.06 -5.84 24.06
C SER A 247 -12.42 -4.71 24.90
N GLY A 248 -11.22 -4.27 24.51
CA GLY A 248 -10.45 -3.20 25.17
C GLY A 248 -9.43 -3.69 26.20
N GLU A 249 -9.48 -4.95 26.61
CA GLU A 249 -8.61 -5.52 27.63
C GLU A 249 -7.41 -6.21 26.99
N PHE A 250 -6.23 -5.98 27.57
CA PHE A 250 -5.01 -6.68 27.16
C PHE A 250 -5.05 -8.12 27.68
N THR A 251 -5.09 -9.08 26.77
CA THR A 251 -5.01 -10.50 27.11
C THR A 251 -3.58 -10.97 26.83
N ALA A 252 -2.80 -11.21 27.89
CA ALA A 252 -1.46 -11.78 27.76
C ALA A 252 -1.51 -13.19 27.14
N ASP A 253 -2.61 -13.90 27.35
CA ASP A 253 -2.87 -15.24 26.85
C ASP A 253 -3.42 -15.17 25.42
N THR A 254 -2.63 -15.69 24.50
CA THR A 254 -3.11 -15.99 23.14
C THR A 254 -3.99 -17.24 23.21
N PRO A 255 -5.12 -17.35 22.46
CA PRO A 255 -5.82 -18.62 22.27
C PRO A 255 -4.83 -19.70 21.77
N PRO A 256 -5.05 -20.99 22.11
CA PRO A 256 -4.02 -21.93 22.51
C PRO A 256 -2.82 -21.96 21.56
N TYR A 257 -1.66 -21.58 22.08
CA TYR A 257 -0.37 -21.72 21.42
C TYR A 257 -0.15 -23.17 20.95
N HIS A 258 0.33 -23.33 19.72
CA HIS A 258 1.31 -24.37 19.47
C HIS A 258 2.66 -23.87 19.99
N GLU A 259 3.23 -24.63 20.92
CA GLU A 259 4.43 -24.34 21.70
C GLU A 259 5.64 -23.94 20.84
N SER A 260 6.55 -23.23 21.51
CA SER A 260 7.89 -22.80 21.10
C SER A 260 8.56 -23.61 19.98
N TYR A 261 8.98 -22.92 18.91
CA TYR A 261 9.84 -23.47 17.87
C TYR A 261 11.31 -23.40 18.27
N LYS A 262 12.02 -24.53 18.27
CA LYS A 262 13.48 -24.54 18.19
C LYS A 262 13.89 -24.26 16.74
N TYR A 263 14.68 -23.22 16.53
CA TYR A 263 15.42 -23.05 15.29
C TYR A 263 16.53 -24.10 15.25
N GLU A 264 16.30 -25.22 14.59
CA GLU A 264 17.39 -26.13 14.23
C GLU A 264 17.46 -26.34 12.72
N ASP A 265 18.56 -25.81 12.18
CA ASP A 265 19.36 -26.25 11.05
C ASP A 265 18.70 -26.45 9.66
N LYS A 266 19.33 -25.83 8.64
CA LYS A 266 19.11 -26.06 7.20
C LYS A 266 17.72 -25.71 6.61
N GLY A 267 17.16 -24.57 6.99
CA GLY A 267 16.22 -23.85 6.11
C GLY A 267 14.82 -24.46 5.91
N LYS A 268 14.41 -25.46 6.69
CA LYS A 268 13.06 -26.04 6.61
C LYS A 268 12.25 -25.71 7.88
N LYS A 269 11.31 -24.77 7.77
CA LYS A 269 10.29 -24.50 8.82
C LYS A 269 9.45 -25.76 9.02
N LYS A 270 9.60 -26.48 10.14
CA LYS A 270 8.71 -27.58 10.53
C LYS A 270 8.24 -27.38 11.97
N LEU A 271 6.96 -27.70 12.21
CA LEU A 271 6.42 -27.96 13.55
C LEU A 271 6.93 -29.34 14.02
N ASP A 272 7.23 -29.50 15.32
CA ASP A 272 7.67 -30.77 15.93
C ASP A 272 6.70 -31.94 15.71
N ASN A 273 5.42 -31.64 15.43
CA ASN A 273 4.36 -32.61 15.20
C ASN A 273 3.93 -32.74 13.72
N GLY A 274 4.63 -32.10 12.78
CA GLY A 274 4.31 -32.14 11.35
C GLY A 274 3.04 -31.38 10.94
N ARG A 275 2.37 -30.64 11.85
CA ARG A 275 1.20 -29.81 11.50
C ARG A 275 1.64 -28.53 10.80
N ARG A 276 0.74 -27.91 10.03
CA ARG A 276 0.97 -26.61 9.37
C ARG A 276 0.78 -25.48 10.39
N LEU A 277 1.70 -24.52 10.45
CA LEU A 277 1.50 -23.31 11.25
C LEU A 277 0.48 -22.42 10.55
N SER A 278 -0.74 -22.45 11.04
CA SER A 278 -1.86 -21.63 10.61
C SER A 278 -2.60 -21.12 11.86
N GLY A 279 -3.07 -19.87 11.85
CA GLY A 279 -3.66 -19.21 13.01
C GLY A 279 -2.72 -18.18 13.64
N VAL A 280 -3.06 -17.68 14.83
CA VAL A 280 -2.26 -16.65 15.53
C VAL A 280 -1.13 -17.30 16.32
N GLY A 281 0.06 -16.71 16.29
CA GLY A 281 1.21 -17.17 17.07
C GLY A 281 2.29 -16.10 17.26
N LYS A 282 3.32 -16.44 18.03
CA LYS A 282 4.50 -15.59 18.26
C LYS A 282 5.78 -16.36 17.92
N ILE A 283 6.70 -15.71 17.22
CA ILE A 283 8.00 -16.26 16.84
C ILE A 283 9.09 -15.26 17.22
N LYS A 284 10.16 -15.75 17.87
CA LYS A 284 11.38 -14.98 18.13
C LYS A 284 12.39 -15.25 17.02
N TYR A 285 12.75 -14.24 16.25
CA TYR A 285 13.79 -14.30 15.23
C TYR A 285 15.13 -13.77 15.76
N SER A 286 16.20 -13.97 15.00
CA SER A 286 17.52 -13.43 15.35
C SER A 286 17.59 -11.90 15.24
N ASP A 287 16.72 -11.28 14.45
CA ASP A 287 16.66 -9.84 14.16
C ASP A 287 15.47 -9.12 14.82
N GLY A 288 14.54 -9.86 15.43
CA GLY A 288 13.37 -9.29 16.08
C GLY A 288 12.34 -10.33 16.50
N ASP A 289 11.21 -9.88 17.03
CA ASP A 289 10.10 -10.72 17.45
C ASP A 289 8.86 -10.43 16.60
N PHE A 290 8.15 -11.48 16.19
CA PHE A 290 6.87 -11.38 15.51
C PHE A 290 5.74 -11.92 16.37
N ILE A 291 4.60 -11.24 16.35
CA ILE A 291 3.32 -11.76 16.81
C ILE A 291 2.30 -11.52 15.71
N GLY A 292 1.56 -12.56 15.30
CA GLY A 292 0.58 -12.38 14.25
C GLY A 292 -0.03 -13.65 13.73
N GLU A 293 -0.84 -13.48 12.71
CA GLU A 293 -1.46 -14.57 11.97
C GLU A 293 -0.46 -15.25 11.01
N PHE A 294 -0.64 -16.55 10.86
CA PHE A 294 0.10 -17.42 9.97
C PHE A 294 -0.86 -18.19 9.07
N LYS A 295 -0.38 -18.49 7.86
CA LYS A 295 -1.00 -19.43 6.94
C LYS A 295 0.09 -20.25 6.29
N ASN A 296 0.07 -21.57 6.49
CA ASN A 296 1.07 -22.49 5.94
C ASN A 296 2.52 -22.04 6.23
N TYR A 297 2.84 -21.70 7.48
CA TYR A 297 4.17 -21.25 7.94
C TYR A 297 4.64 -19.86 7.50
N ASN A 298 3.85 -19.15 6.69
CA ASN A 298 4.12 -17.77 6.32
C ASN A 298 3.29 -16.81 7.16
N ARG A 299 3.87 -15.67 7.54
CA ARG A 299 3.13 -14.55 8.11
C ARG A 299 2.06 -14.12 7.11
N HIS A 300 0.82 -14.03 7.54
CA HIS A 300 -0.32 -13.78 6.66
C HIS A 300 -1.46 -13.19 7.49
N GLY A 301 -2.22 -12.23 6.99
CA GLY A 301 -3.22 -11.54 7.80
C GLY A 301 -2.59 -10.48 8.69
N LYS A 302 -3.13 -10.22 9.89
CA LYS A 302 -2.61 -9.18 10.77
C LYS A 302 -1.39 -9.65 11.55
N GLY A 303 -0.42 -8.76 11.73
CA GLY A 303 0.73 -9.04 12.58
C GLY A 303 1.50 -7.80 12.99
N LYS A 304 2.40 -7.98 13.94
CA LYS A 304 3.41 -7.03 14.37
C LYS A 304 4.78 -7.67 14.38
N PHE A 305 5.75 -7.01 13.76
CA PHE A 305 7.17 -7.32 13.88
C PHE A 305 7.87 -6.21 14.65
N THR A 306 8.71 -6.57 15.62
CA THR A 306 9.51 -5.65 16.42
C THR A 306 10.97 -6.01 16.23
N TRP A 307 11.74 -5.11 15.62
CA TRP A 307 13.16 -5.31 15.39
C TRP A 307 13.98 -5.02 16.65
N LYS A 308 15.18 -5.60 16.74
CA LYS A 308 16.11 -5.36 17.86
C LYS A 308 16.59 -3.92 18.00
N ASP A 309 16.57 -3.15 16.92
CA ASP A 309 16.91 -1.72 16.92
C ASP A 309 15.81 -0.85 17.55
N GLY A 310 14.64 -1.42 17.86
CA GLY A 310 13.46 -0.71 18.36
C GLY A 310 12.47 -0.28 17.28
N SER A 311 12.79 -0.47 16.00
CA SER A 311 11.83 -0.29 14.92
C SER A 311 10.67 -1.28 15.07
N SER A 312 9.48 -0.96 14.56
CA SER A 312 8.35 -1.89 14.55
C SER A 312 7.38 -1.66 13.42
N TYR A 313 6.83 -2.74 12.87
CA TYR A 313 5.76 -2.72 11.88
C TYR A 313 4.54 -3.39 12.48
N THR A 314 3.38 -2.76 12.40
CA THR A 314 2.08 -3.38 12.71
C THR A 314 1.17 -3.21 11.51
N GLY A 315 0.63 -4.30 10.97
CA GLY A 315 -0.25 -4.22 9.82
C GLY A 315 -0.50 -5.56 9.16
N ASP A 316 -0.91 -5.49 7.90
CA ASP A 316 -1.19 -6.64 7.06
C ASP A 316 0.09 -7.32 6.56
N TYR A 317 0.01 -8.63 6.45
CA TYR A 317 1.01 -9.52 5.87
C TYR A 317 0.37 -10.40 4.82
N PHE A 318 1.12 -10.69 3.76
CA PHE A 318 0.74 -11.66 2.75
C PHE A 318 1.95 -12.51 2.39
N TYR A 319 1.94 -13.77 2.82
CA TYR A 319 3.00 -14.75 2.56
C TYR A 319 4.40 -14.21 2.90
N ASP A 320 4.61 -13.88 4.18
CA ASP A 320 5.83 -13.28 4.74
C ASP A 320 6.15 -11.85 4.30
N ASN A 321 5.46 -11.27 3.32
CA ASN A 321 5.65 -9.89 2.92
C ASN A 321 4.74 -8.94 3.71
N ILE A 322 5.26 -7.77 4.08
CA ILE A 322 4.45 -6.62 4.46
C ILE A 322 3.62 -6.20 3.24
N HIS A 323 2.30 -6.13 3.42
CA HIS A 323 1.34 -5.88 2.35
C HIS A 323 0.11 -5.17 2.93
N GLY A 324 -0.85 -4.71 2.13
CA GLY A 324 -2.11 -4.17 2.62
C GLY A 324 -1.93 -2.86 3.40
N LYS A 325 -2.57 -2.72 4.58
CA LYS A 325 -2.42 -1.52 5.42
C LYS A 325 -1.53 -1.79 6.61
N GLY A 326 -0.70 -0.82 6.95
CA GLY A 326 0.19 -0.96 8.10
C GLY A 326 0.89 0.32 8.50
N ILE A 327 1.50 0.27 9.68
CA ILE A 327 2.28 1.34 10.27
C ILE A 327 3.68 0.83 10.54
N LEU A 328 4.69 1.49 9.97
CA LEU A 328 6.10 1.30 10.30
C LEU A 328 6.56 2.47 11.15
N LYS A 329 7.08 2.19 12.34
CA LYS A 329 7.81 3.12 13.18
C LYS A 329 9.29 2.74 13.12
N TRP A 330 10.13 3.69 12.77
CA TRP A 330 11.57 3.49 12.80
C TRP A 330 12.14 3.88 14.16
N ALA A 331 13.24 3.24 14.55
CA ALA A 331 13.97 3.56 15.78
C ALA A 331 14.42 5.03 15.85
N ASN A 332 14.66 5.66 14.69
CA ASN A 332 15.01 7.08 14.60
C ASN A 332 13.81 8.04 14.80
N GLY A 333 12.61 7.52 15.09
CA GLY A 333 11.40 8.30 15.33
C GLY A 333 10.60 8.67 14.08
N ASN A 334 11.08 8.36 12.87
CA ASN A 334 10.24 8.45 11.68
C ASN A 334 9.07 7.47 11.77
N LYS A 335 7.99 7.77 11.04
CA LYS A 335 6.81 6.92 10.97
C LYS A 335 6.16 6.96 9.59
N TYR A 336 5.72 5.81 9.10
CA TYR A 336 4.85 5.70 7.93
C TYR A 336 3.57 5.00 8.32
N GLU A 337 2.44 5.50 7.83
CA GLU A 337 1.12 4.92 7.96
C GLU A 337 0.44 4.96 6.61
N GLY A 338 0.09 3.80 6.06
CA GLY A 338 -0.52 3.77 4.74
C GLY A 338 -0.58 2.38 4.14
N GLU A 339 -0.72 2.36 2.83
CA GLU A 339 -0.71 1.15 2.03
C GLU A 339 0.71 0.63 1.81
N TRP A 340 0.80 -0.69 1.66
CA TRP A 340 2.03 -1.46 1.49
C TRP A 340 1.83 -2.48 0.39
N ALA A 341 2.87 -2.67 -0.42
CA ALA A 341 2.93 -3.73 -1.40
C ALA A 341 4.34 -4.31 -1.43
N ASN A 342 4.46 -5.63 -1.25
CA ASN A 342 5.72 -6.37 -1.39
C ASN A 342 6.88 -5.76 -0.57
N ASN A 343 6.63 -5.45 0.71
CA ASN A 343 7.57 -4.81 1.64
C ASN A 343 7.91 -3.33 1.37
N GLY A 344 7.32 -2.71 0.35
CA GLY A 344 7.49 -1.29 0.05
C GLY A 344 6.27 -0.44 0.40
N MET A 345 6.50 0.82 0.77
CA MET A 345 5.41 1.80 0.89
C MET A 345 4.80 2.02 -0.50
N HIS A 346 3.47 1.98 -0.58
CA HIS A 346 2.73 2.05 -1.84
C HIS A 346 1.38 2.74 -1.63
N GLY A 347 0.69 3.12 -2.70
CA GLY A 347 -0.69 3.63 -2.62
C GLY A 347 -0.79 4.91 -1.81
N LYS A 348 -1.89 5.10 -1.07
CA LYS A 348 -2.05 6.27 -0.19
C LYS A 348 -1.31 6.06 1.12
N GLY A 349 -0.58 7.08 1.56
CA GLY A 349 0.10 7.04 2.84
C GLY A 349 0.42 8.40 3.43
N LYS A 350 0.82 8.36 4.70
CA LYS A 350 1.30 9.47 5.50
C LYS A 350 2.68 9.11 6.06
N PHE A 351 3.69 9.87 5.65
CA PHE A 351 5.02 9.79 6.25
C PHE A 351 5.21 10.97 7.20
N THR A 352 5.66 10.70 8.43
CA THR A 352 5.97 11.68 9.46
C THR A 352 7.45 11.55 9.78
N TRP A 353 8.20 12.62 9.61
CA TRP A 353 9.60 12.69 10.00
C TRP A 353 9.72 13.06 11.47
N LEU A 354 10.86 12.70 12.08
CA LEU A 354 11.17 13.05 13.48
C LEU A 354 11.07 14.56 13.75
N ASP A 355 11.44 15.40 12.79
CA ASP A 355 11.39 16.86 12.90
C ASP A 355 9.96 17.43 12.92
N GLY A 356 8.94 16.59 12.74
CA GLY A 356 7.54 16.99 12.67
C GLY A 356 7.04 17.31 11.26
N SER A 357 7.90 17.26 10.25
CA SER A 357 7.47 17.34 8.85
C SER A 357 6.56 16.15 8.52
N VAL A 358 5.59 16.37 7.62
CA VAL A 358 4.58 15.38 7.25
C VAL A 358 4.33 15.41 5.75
N TYR A 359 4.40 14.25 5.09
CA TYR A 359 3.91 14.08 3.73
C TYR A 359 2.64 13.24 3.75
N ILE A 360 1.61 13.69 3.04
CA ILE A 360 0.36 12.96 2.83
C ILE A 360 0.13 12.90 1.33
N GLY A 361 0.11 11.71 0.73
CA GLY A 361 -0.01 11.58 -0.72
C GLY A 361 0.15 10.16 -1.23
N ASP A 362 0.37 10.04 -2.54
CA ASP A 362 0.66 8.75 -3.16
C ASP A 362 2.13 8.35 -2.93
N PHE A 363 2.34 7.03 -2.83
CA PHE A 363 3.63 6.37 -2.77
C PHE A 363 3.71 5.30 -3.86
N GLU A 364 4.89 5.20 -4.47
CA GLU A 364 5.22 4.13 -5.41
C GLU A 364 6.66 3.68 -5.18
N ASN A 365 6.87 2.37 -5.01
CA ASN A 365 8.19 1.79 -4.74
C ASN A 365 8.94 2.48 -3.59
N SER A 366 8.22 2.77 -2.50
CA SER A 366 8.71 3.47 -1.32
C SER A 366 9.13 4.94 -1.53
N LYS A 367 8.69 5.57 -2.63
CA LYS A 367 8.97 6.97 -2.94
C LYS A 367 7.69 7.78 -3.04
N LYS A 368 7.76 9.07 -2.68
CA LYS A 368 6.65 10.01 -2.92
C LYS A 368 6.37 10.08 -4.42
N HIS A 369 5.12 9.91 -4.80
CA HIS A 369 4.67 9.91 -6.18
C HIS A 369 3.28 10.56 -6.28
N GLY A 370 2.78 10.80 -7.49
CA GLY A 370 1.39 11.22 -7.71
C GLY A 370 1.02 12.53 -7.03
N LYS A 371 -0.20 12.64 -6.49
CA LYS A 371 -0.63 13.86 -5.79
C LYS A 371 -0.26 13.76 -4.32
N GLY A 372 0.29 14.83 -3.78
CA GLY A 372 0.70 14.86 -2.37
C GLY A 372 0.89 16.26 -1.82
N LYS A 373 0.87 16.33 -0.49
CA LYS A 373 1.06 17.52 0.32
C LYS A 373 2.16 17.27 1.33
N LEU A 374 3.26 17.99 1.22
CA LEU A 374 4.34 18.03 2.20
C LEU A 374 4.18 19.28 3.07
N ILE A 375 4.01 19.07 4.36
CA ILE A 375 3.96 20.10 5.39
C ILE A 375 5.28 20.01 6.12
N TYR A 376 6.11 21.05 6.03
CA TYR A 376 7.39 21.09 6.73
C TYR A 376 7.19 21.47 8.19
N ALA A 377 8.18 21.14 9.04
CA ALA A 377 8.15 21.46 10.46
C ALA A 377 7.94 22.97 10.76
N ASN A 378 8.41 23.85 9.87
CA ASN A 378 8.20 25.30 9.97
C ASN A 378 6.80 25.77 9.52
N GLY A 379 5.92 24.84 9.11
CA GLY A 379 4.57 25.12 8.62
C GLY A 379 4.46 25.45 7.13
N SER A 380 5.57 25.54 6.38
CA SER A 380 5.49 25.72 4.93
C SER A 380 4.88 24.48 4.27
N VAL A 381 4.25 24.67 3.10
CA VAL A 381 3.46 23.62 2.45
C VAL A 381 3.78 23.55 0.96
N ASP A 382 4.21 22.37 0.51
CA ASP A 382 4.29 22.01 -0.91
C ASP A 382 3.14 21.07 -1.25
N GLU A 383 2.17 21.57 -2.02
CA GLU A 383 1.00 20.80 -2.45
C GLU A 383 0.95 20.74 -3.98
N GLY A 384 1.01 19.54 -4.54
CA GLY A 384 1.09 19.33 -5.98
C GLY A 384 1.44 17.90 -6.37
N THR A 385 2.13 17.75 -7.50
CA THR A 385 2.52 16.46 -8.08
C THR A 385 3.95 16.11 -7.71
N TRP A 386 4.19 14.85 -7.38
CA TRP A 386 5.48 14.27 -7.03
C TRP A 386 5.85 13.16 -8.01
N GLU A 387 7.13 13.07 -8.34
CA GLU A 387 7.69 12.00 -9.16
C GLU A 387 8.96 11.47 -8.50
N TYR A 388 8.88 10.29 -7.88
CA TYR A 388 9.99 9.60 -7.25
C TYR A 388 10.80 10.50 -6.30
N ASP A 389 10.11 11.06 -5.31
CA ASP A 389 10.61 12.01 -4.31
C ASP A 389 10.89 13.45 -4.79
N THR A 390 10.73 13.72 -6.09
CA THR A 390 10.91 15.07 -6.66
C THR A 390 9.58 15.80 -6.77
N PHE A 391 9.47 16.99 -6.17
CA PHE A 391 8.31 17.87 -6.34
C PHE A 391 8.30 18.50 -7.74
N LYS A 392 7.15 18.48 -8.41
CA LYS A 392 6.98 19.00 -9.78
C LYS A 392 6.08 20.24 -9.86
N GLY A 393 5.48 20.66 -8.76
CA GLY A 393 4.49 21.75 -8.76
C GLY A 393 3.06 21.26 -8.98
N LYS A 394 2.12 22.21 -9.09
CA LYS A 394 0.67 21.95 -9.17
C LYS A 394 0.23 21.37 -10.51
#